data_AF-A0AAU7CL51-F1
#
_entry.id   AF-A0AAU7CL51-F1
#
_cell.length_a   1.000
_cell.length_b   1.000
_cell.length_c   1.000
_cell.angle_alpha   90.00
_cell.angle_beta   90.00
_cell.angle_gamma   90.00
#
_symmetry.space_group_name_H-M   'P 1'
#
loop_
_entity.id
_entity.type
_entity.pdbx_description
1 polymer ?
#
loop_
_entity_poly.entity_id
_entity_poly.type
_entity_poly.pdbx_seq_one_letter_code
_entity_poly.pdbx_strand_id
1 'polypeptide(L)'
;MSDLVDFEDLRDLDGSDLRAVLDQVSTEQLLSAMAGTPPGLRRLLLTKLSSSSAVQLEAQINAYGTVSFESAKNAQRALVDALCRLSRAGQVAFDDPEDMVA
;
A
#
# COMPACT_ATOMS: atom_id res chain seq x y z
N MET A 1 -12.75 13.46 4.19
CA MET A 1 -12.11 12.13 4.23
C MET A 1 -12.53 11.47 2.95
N SER A 2 -11.57 11.28 2.08
CA SER A 2 -11.75 10.93 0.69
C SER A 2 -12.08 9.45 0.62
N ASP A 3 -13.37 9.11 0.61
CA ASP A 3 -13.86 7.73 0.46
C ASP A 3 -13.70 7.22 -0.99
N LEU A 4 -12.82 7.87 -1.77
CA LEU A 4 -12.67 7.72 -3.21
C LEU A 4 -11.41 6.95 -3.60
N VAL A 5 -10.42 6.84 -2.70
CA VAL A 5 -9.19 6.10 -2.93
C VAL A 5 -9.21 4.84 -2.08
N ASP A 6 -9.05 3.70 -2.73
CA ASP A 6 -8.98 2.39 -2.10
C ASP A 6 -7.53 1.89 -2.07
N PHE A 7 -7.29 0.89 -1.22
CA PHE A 7 -5.98 0.24 -1.17
C PHE A 7 -5.59 -0.40 -2.52
N GLU A 8 -6.56 -0.79 -3.33
CA GLU A 8 -6.30 -1.39 -4.64
C GLU A 8 -5.64 -0.40 -5.62
N ASP A 9 -5.87 0.90 -5.46
CA ASP A 9 -5.31 1.96 -6.31
C ASP A 9 -3.78 2.10 -6.17
N LEU A 10 -3.18 1.52 -5.12
CA LEU A 10 -1.72 1.41 -4.99
C LEU A 10 -1.07 0.68 -6.17
N ARG A 11 -1.83 -0.10 -6.93
CA ARG A 11 -1.35 -0.81 -8.13
C ARG A 11 -1.00 0.13 -9.29
N ASP A 12 -1.64 1.29 -9.32
CA ASP A 12 -1.46 2.30 -10.37
C ASP A 12 -0.19 3.12 -10.12
N LEU A 13 0.40 3.03 -8.93
CA LEU A 13 1.69 3.63 -8.60
C LEU A 13 2.86 2.94 -9.29
N ASP A 14 3.90 3.73 -9.55
CA ASP A 14 5.22 3.24 -9.92
C ASP A 14 6.00 2.70 -8.72
N GLY A 15 7.05 1.92 -8.97
CA GLY A 15 7.81 1.25 -7.92
C GLY A 15 8.40 2.21 -6.86
N SER A 16 8.86 3.38 -7.29
CA SER A 16 9.40 4.43 -6.40
C SER A 16 8.33 5.02 -5.50
N ASP A 17 7.16 5.33 -6.07
CA ASP A 17 6.05 5.97 -5.37
C ASP A 17 5.38 4.98 -4.40
N LEU A 18 5.18 3.74 -4.85
CA LEU A 18 4.73 2.66 -3.99
C LEU A 18 5.70 2.50 -2.81
N ARG A 19 7.01 2.45 -3.06
CA ARG A 19 8.02 2.34 -1.99
C ARG A 19 7.90 3.49 -0.99
N ALA A 20 7.73 4.72 -1.47
CA ALA A 20 7.55 5.90 -0.62
C ALA A 20 6.32 5.75 0.28
N VAL A 21 5.19 5.30 -0.25
CA VAL A 21 3.97 5.04 0.53
C VAL A 21 4.17 3.94 1.56
N LEU A 22 4.80 2.82 1.18
CA LEU A 22 5.04 1.70 2.09
C LEU A 22 5.98 2.07 3.25
N ASP A 23 6.90 3.01 3.05
CA ASP A 23 7.82 3.51 4.10
C ASP A 23 7.14 4.45 5.11
N GLN A 24 5.92 4.94 4.84
CA GLN A 24 5.18 5.83 5.75
C GLN A 24 4.48 5.10 6.89
N VAL A 25 4.46 3.75 6.86
CA VAL A 25 3.85 2.92 7.90
C VAL A 25 4.88 2.02 8.56
N SER A 26 4.61 1.59 9.79
CA SER A 26 5.49 0.64 10.48
C SER A 26 5.48 -0.73 9.81
N THR A 27 6.56 -1.49 9.95
CA THR A 27 6.68 -2.86 9.38
C THR A 27 5.49 -3.75 9.77
N GLU A 28 5.02 -3.68 11.01
CA GLU A 28 3.87 -4.49 11.47
C GLU A 28 2.56 -4.13 10.72
N GLN A 29 2.34 -2.84 10.45
CA GLN A 29 1.20 -2.37 9.67
C GLN A 29 1.34 -2.80 8.22
N LEU A 30 2.54 -2.66 7.62
CA LEU A 30 2.80 -3.13 6.27
C LEU A 30 2.49 -4.62 6.12
N LEU A 31 2.99 -5.45 7.04
CA LEU A 31 2.74 -6.89 7.04
C LEU A 31 1.26 -7.21 7.24
N SER A 32 0.57 -6.49 8.13
CA SER A 32 -0.87 -6.63 8.34
C SER A 32 -1.68 -6.30 7.09
N ALA A 33 -1.36 -5.21 6.41
CA ALA A 33 -2.03 -4.81 5.17
C ALA A 33 -1.84 -5.86 4.08
N MET A 34 -0.59 -6.31 3.87
CA MET A 34 -0.25 -7.28 2.84
C MET A 34 -0.79 -8.69 3.13
N ALA A 35 -0.81 -9.13 4.39
CA ALA A 35 -1.37 -10.42 4.79
C ALA A 35 -2.89 -10.49 4.57
N GLY A 36 -3.59 -9.37 4.76
CA GLY A 36 -5.02 -9.25 4.44
C GLY A 36 -5.32 -8.93 2.97
N THR A 37 -4.31 -8.82 2.11
CA THR A 37 -4.47 -8.51 0.69
C THR A 37 -4.65 -9.79 -0.13
N PRO A 38 -5.60 -9.82 -1.10
CA PRO A 38 -5.76 -10.97 -1.98
C PRO A 38 -4.47 -11.28 -2.77
N PRO A 39 -4.17 -12.56 -3.03
CA PRO A 39 -2.90 -12.99 -3.61
C PRO A 39 -2.63 -12.45 -5.02
N GLY A 40 -3.67 -12.05 -5.76
CA GLY A 40 -3.53 -11.38 -7.05
C GLY A 40 -2.97 -9.97 -6.91
N LEU A 41 -3.61 -9.14 -6.09
CA LEU A 41 -3.20 -7.76 -5.83
C LEU A 41 -1.84 -7.71 -5.12
N ARG A 42 -1.61 -8.57 -4.12
CA ARG A 42 -0.32 -8.66 -3.41
C ARG A 42 0.83 -8.93 -4.39
N ARG A 43 0.66 -9.90 -5.30
CA ARG A 43 1.71 -10.19 -6.30
C ARG A 43 1.95 -9.00 -7.22
N LEU A 44 0.89 -8.32 -7.67
CA LEU A 44 1.03 -7.14 -8.51
C LEU A 44 1.84 -6.05 -7.79
N LEU A 45 1.50 -5.73 -6.54
CA LEU A 45 2.24 -4.75 -5.74
C LEU A 45 3.70 -5.16 -5.54
N LEU A 46 3.97 -6.44 -5.25
CA LEU A 46 5.33 -6.96 -5.11
C LEU A 46 6.14 -6.86 -6.41
N THR A 47 5.52 -7.05 -7.58
CA THR A 47 6.21 -6.90 -8.88
C THR A 47 6.65 -5.47 -9.19
N LYS A 48 6.07 -4.47 -8.53
CA LYS A 48 6.49 -3.06 -8.65
C LYS A 48 7.73 -2.77 -7.79
N LEU A 49 8.04 -3.60 -6.80
CA LEU A 49 9.22 -3.46 -5.96
C LEU A 49 10.46 -4.09 -6.62
N SER A 50 11.65 -3.75 -6.11
CA SER A 50 12.88 -4.42 -6.52
C SER A 50 12.82 -5.93 -6.19
N SER A 51 13.46 -6.78 -6.99
CA SER A 51 13.43 -8.24 -6.79
C SER A 51 13.89 -8.67 -5.39
N SER A 52 14.88 -7.98 -4.81
CA SER A 52 15.33 -8.25 -3.43
C SER A 52 14.26 -7.87 -2.40
N SER A 53 13.68 -6.68 -2.53
CA SER A 53 12.67 -6.19 -1.59
C SER A 53 11.39 -7.04 -1.64
N ALA A 54 10.98 -7.45 -2.84
CA ALA A 54 9.82 -8.30 -3.03
C ALA A 54 9.97 -9.66 -2.33
N VAL A 55 11.12 -10.32 -2.52
CA VAL A 55 11.43 -11.61 -1.88
C VAL A 55 11.46 -11.48 -0.35
N GLN A 56 12.10 -10.42 0.16
CA GLN A 56 12.15 -10.17 1.61
C GLN A 56 10.76 -9.88 2.21
N LEU A 57 9.94 -9.10 1.52
CA LEU A 57 8.59 -8.78 1.99
C LEU A 57 7.69 -10.02 1.93
N GLU A 58 7.75 -10.82 0.87
CA GLU A 58 7.00 -12.06 0.75
C GLU A 58 7.37 -13.06 1.85
N ALA A 59 8.65 -13.23 2.13
CA ALA A 59 9.12 -14.07 3.23
C ALA A 59 8.58 -13.60 4.60
N GLN A 60 8.58 -12.29 4.84
CA GLN A 60 8.04 -11.72 6.08
C GLN A 60 6.53 -11.91 6.19
N ILE A 61 5.77 -11.73 5.11
CA ILE A 61 4.32 -11.95 5.10
C ILE A 61 3.99 -13.41 5.42
N ASN A 62 4.73 -14.35 4.82
CA ASN A 62 4.55 -15.78 5.07
C ASN A 62 4.89 -16.15 6.53
N ALA A 63 5.86 -15.46 7.14
CA ALA A 63 6.20 -15.64 8.55
C ALA A 63 5.22 -14.94 9.51
N TYR A 64 4.62 -13.83 9.10
CA TYR A 64 3.67 -13.05 9.90
C TYR A 64 2.36 -13.82 10.14
N GLY A 65 1.98 -14.67 9.19
CA GLY A 65 0.82 -15.55 9.32
C GLY A 65 -0.51 -14.83 9.08
N THR A 66 -1.58 -15.37 9.66
CA THR A 66 -2.94 -14.87 9.45
C THR A 66 -3.23 -13.65 10.31
N VAL A 67 -3.93 -12.68 9.74
CA VAL A 67 -4.31 -11.44 10.43
C VAL A 67 -5.82 -11.29 10.50
N SER A 68 -6.31 -10.60 11.52
CA SER A 68 -7.73 -10.25 11.62
C SER A 68 -8.11 -9.27 10.51
N PHE A 69 -9.34 -9.42 9.98
CA PHE A 69 -9.88 -8.52 8.96
C PHE A 69 -9.82 -7.04 9.38
N GLU A 70 -10.12 -6.76 10.65
CA GLU A 70 -10.06 -5.40 11.19
C GLU A 70 -8.64 -4.83 11.21
N SER A 71 -7.65 -5.62 11.65
CA SER A 71 -6.23 -5.23 11.63
C SER A 71 -5.73 -4.96 10.21
N ALA A 72 -6.09 -5.83 9.27
CA ALA A 72 -5.76 -5.64 7.86
C ALA A 72 -6.38 -4.36 7.30
N LYS A 73 -7.68 -4.14 7.53
CA LYS A 73 -8.40 -2.95 7.05
C LYS A 73 -7.83 -1.65 7.63
N ASN A 74 -7.49 -1.64 8.92
CA ASN A 74 -6.88 -0.48 9.57
C ASN A 74 -5.49 -0.18 8.98
N ALA A 75 -4.68 -1.20 8.73
CA ALA A 75 -3.37 -1.03 8.13
C ALA A 75 -3.45 -0.59 6.66
N GLN A 76 -4.38 -1.14 5.89
CA GLN A 76 -4.66 -0.72 4.51
C GLN A 76 -5.11 0.73 4.46
N ARG A 77 -5.98 1.17 5.38
CA ARG A 77 -6.41 2.56 5.48
C ARG A 77 -5.25 3.50 5.82
N ALA A 78 -4.35 3.10 6.69
CA ALA A 78 -3.16 3.90 7.00
C ALA A 78 -2.25 4.11 5.78
N LEU A 79 -2.14 3.12 4.89
CA LEU A 79 -1.41 3.23 3.62
C LEU A 79 -2.11 4.17 2.63
N VAL A 80 -3.43 4.08 2.50
CA VAL A 80 -4.22 5.01 1.67
C VAL A 80 -4.10 6.44 2.20
N ASP A 81 -4.22 6.64 3.51
CA ASP A 81 -4.02 7.96 4.15
C ASP A 81 -2.59 8.48 3.93
N ALA A 82 -1.59 7.60 3.85
CA ALA A 82 -0.22 7.98 3.49
C ALA A 82 -0.10 8.38 2.01
N LEU A 83 -0.72 7.63 1.10
CA LEU A 83 -0.78 7.95 -0.33
C LEU A 83 -1.38 9.34 -0.56
N CYS A 84 -2.59 9.60 -0.06
CA CYS A 84 -3.23 10.91 -0.23
C CYS A 84 -2.39 12.05 0.36
N ARG A 85 -1.69 11.81 1.48
CA ARG A 85 -0.78 12.82 2.06
C ARG A 85 0.44 13.09 1.16
N LEU A 86 1.05 12.04 0.61
CA LEU A 86 2.22 12.17 -0.27
C LEU A 86 1.84 12.80 -1.62
N SER A 87 0.70 12.42 -2.17
CA SER A 87 0.16 12.98 -3.41
C SER A 87 -0.15 14.46 -3.26
N ARG A 88 -0.87 14.87 -2.20
CA ARG A 88 -1.11 16.29 -1.88
C ARG A 88 0.16 17.10 -1.64
N ALA A 89 1.25 16.44 -1.23
CA ALA A 89 2.56 17.06 -1.08
C ALA A 89 3.37 17.11 -2.40
N GLY A 90 2.84 16.57 -3.50
CA GLY A 90 3.52 16.44 -4.79
C GLY A 90 4.70 15.46 -4.77
N GLN A 91 4.76 14.55 -3.79
CA GLN A 91 5.84 13.58 -3.65
C GLN A 91 5.58 12.26 -4.38
N VAL A 92 4.32 11.98 -4.68
CA VAL A 92 3.86 10.78 -5.41
C VAL A 92 3.01 11.25 -6.58
N ALA A 93 3.25 10.68 -7.76
CA ALA A 93 2.44 10.93 -8.95
C ALA A 93 1.20 10.02 -8.90
N PHE A 94 0.18 10.47 -8.18
CA PHE A 94 -1.12 9.82 -8.14
C PHE A 94 -2.18 10.82 -8.57
N ASP A 95 -2.98 10.45 -9.57
CA ASP A 95 -4.11 11.25 -10.02
C ASP A 95 -5.23 11.07 -8.98
N ASP A 96 -5.19 11.88 -7.91
CA ASP A 96 -6.22 11.83 -6.88
C ASP A 96 -7.56 12.22 -7.52
N PRO A 97 -8.58 11.34 -7.51
CA PRO A 97 -9.89 11.66 -8.07
C PRO A 97 -10.57 12.83 -7.35
N GLU A 98 -10.09 13.21 -6.15
CA GLU A 98 -10.50 14.43 -5.46
C GLU A 98 -9.97 15.73 -6.08
N ASP A 99 -8.80 15.71 -6.74
CA ASP A 99 -8.25 16.91 -7.38
C ASP A 99 -9.00 17.22 -8.68
N MET A 100 -9.51 16.19 -9.36
CA MET A 100 -10.31 16.32 -10.59
C MET A 100 -11.69 16.96 -10.39
N VAL A 101 -12.18 17.08 -9.15
CA VAL A 101 -13.52 17.62 -8.83
C VAL A 101 -13.48 19.01 -8.18
N ALA A 102 -12.30 19.64 -8.11
CA ALA A 102 -12.09 20.97 -7.52
C ALA A 102 -12.11 22.12 -8.54
#